data_AF-A0A0F9SAI7-F1
#
_entry.id   AF-A0A0F9SAI7-F1
#
_cell.length_a   1.000
_cell.length_b   1.000
_cell.length_c   1.000
_cell.angle_alpha   90.00
_cell.angle_beta   90.00
_cell.angle_gamma   90.00
#
_symmetry.space_group_name_H-M   'P 1'
#
loop_
_entity.id
_entity.type
_entity.pdbx_description
1 polymer ?
#
loop_
_entity_poly.entity_id
_entity_poly.type
_entity_poly.pdbx_seq_one_letter_code
_entity_poly.pdbx_strand_id
1 'polypeptide(L)'
;MGKTYSEIIDDCETLLQDAGVDPSPPSANSVFATAELDSLMPSALSRISQFKPWQIKTTKSTVADTRDITLTTGDKWRLLGILKLEYLTAQDPPVYRNYTRFGDVISIKIDIRPPAVADIYFFWNKVHLLQKVLTTADTGGTLEVATAVGDVTIDVEALGTLTIEEMTTVAITGDSTVYYVTALATIATNKATLSIWPPITQVNALGAVVTLSLTGSTLDIPLEDYLARWLAAKACISKATKSYAQVNTAIATIALGVTAIAAVAARITQGIADIASGRVESAKISAILDTANVEIDKIGARLTQATTDVAAGRTEADKIPAIITLAQTAIATVAARVTQALTDIASARTAIALGVTAISEAKTDIDLAVTEVTLGKTALASGSPLINTIPVGGGAAEYMGQAASDVGVAQGFVLSGQGLLQKSSADFNNANVDLGTAAREVDAGMAKTREAQASLEQANTDMGANRTYIDQTVAQLRVAQGYFQESQGYVMEANTRLSTNASYLQSASGELRAGSNKVEEAIVNMRLVSSRLQVSQGGLRYEEWGRRELAQVEAELRAYGGYPTSQRFPRD
;
A
#
# COMPACT_ATOMS: atom_id res chain seq x y z
N MET A 1 56.95 24.75 -47.86
CA MET A 1 56.75 25.32 -46.53
C MET A 1 56.14 24.22 -45.68
N GLY A 2 56.59 24.01 -44.44
CA GLY A 2 55.98 23.00 -43.57
C GLY A 2 54.54 23.37 -43.23
N LYS A 3 53.69 22.38 -42.96
CA LYS A 3 52.31 22.55 -42.52
C LYS A 3 52.23 23.37 -41.23
N THR A 4 51.15 24.11 -41.09
CA THR A 4 50.77 24.78 -39.85
C THR A 4 50.21 23.77 -38.84
N TYR A 5 50.13 24.16 -37.57
CA TYR A 5 49.53 23.33 -36.53
C TYR A 5 48.07 22.96 -36.86
N SER A 6 47.28 23.92 -37.34
CA SER A 6 45.89 23.68 -37.73
C SER A 6 45.80 22.68 -38.88
N GLU A 7 46.66 22.77 -39.89
CA GLU A 7 46.66 21.81 -41.00
C GLU A 7 47.00 20.38 -40.54
N ILE A 8 47.91 20.21 -39.56
CA ILE A 8 48.23 18.89 -38.99
C ILE A 8 47.09 18.34 -38.12
N ILE A 9 46.38 19.21 -37.40
CA ILE A 9 45.17 18.82 -36.67
C ILE A 9 44.09 18.40 -37.68
N ASP A 10 43.86 19.17 -38.75
CA ASP A 10 42.89 18.85 -39.80
C ASP A 10 43.22 17.52 -40.51
N ASP A 11 44.50 17.24 -40.77
CA ASP A 11 44.95 15.93 -41.29
C ASP A 11 44.65 14.79 -40.31
N CYS A 12 44.89 15.01 -39.01
CA CYS A 12 44.57 14.05 -37.96
C CYS A 12 43.06 13.78 -37.90
N GLU A 13 42.24 14.83 -37.98
CA GLU A 13 40.78 14.71 -38.03
C GLU A 13 40.30 13.98 -39.29
N THR A 14 40.95 14.24 -40.43
CA THR A 14 40.69 13.54 -41.69
C THR A 14 41.01 12.05 -41.59
N LEU A 15 42.14 11.69 -40.97
CA LEU A 15 42.56 10.29 -40.75
C LEU A 15 41.65 9.54 -39.79
N LEU A 16 41.11 10.23 -38.78
CA LEU A 16 40.08 9.70 -37.89
C LEU A 16 38.73 9.48 -38.59
N GLN A 17 38.62 9.87 -39.88
CA GLN A 17 37.43 9.76 -40.72
C GLN A 17 36.17 10.29 -40.04
N ASP A 18 36.19 11.55 -39.61
CA ASP A 18 34.95 12.27 -39.35
C ASP A 18 34.16 12.60 -40.64
N ALA A 19 34.70 12.26 -41.83
CA ALA A 19 34.00 12.40 -43.11
C ALA A 19 33.28 11.12 -43.58
N GLY A 20 33.27 10.03 -42.81
CA GLY A 20 32.92 8.70 -43.36
C GLY A 20 32.07 7.77 -42.52
N VAL A 21 31.72 8.09 -41.28
CA VAL A 21 30.95 7.16 -40.41
C VAL A 21 29.61 7.72 -39.94
N ASP A 22 29.36 9.03 -40.10
CA ASP A 22 28.05 9.66 -39.90
C ASP A 22 27.49 10.17 -41.24
N PRO A 23 26.30 9.76 -41.69
CA PRO A 23 25.65 10.27 -42.91
C PRO A 23 25.14 11.73 -42.81
N SER A 24 25.42 12.43 -41.71
CA SER A 24 25.04 13.84 -41.49
C SER A 24 26.11 14.81 -42.02
N PRO A 25 25.75 16.03 -42.46
CA PRO A 25 26.69 16.96 -43.09
C PRO A 25 27.86 17.34 -42.17
N PRO A 26 29.06 17.59 -42.72
CA PRO A 26 30.31 17.78 -41.98
C PRO A 26 30.28 19.12 -41.23
N SER A 27 29.77 19.11 -40.01
CA SER A 27 29.88 20.25 -39.10
C SER A 27 30.17 19.74 -37.70
N ALA A 28 31.38 20.00 -37.24
CA ALA A 28 31.92 19.81 -35.90
C ALA A 28 32.06 18.34 -35.44
N ASN A 29 33.32 17.90 -35.43
CA ASN A 29 33.89 16.72 -34.78
C ASN A 29 33.20 16.39 -33.43
N SER A 30 32.28 15.42 -33.43
CA SER A 30 31.52 15.05 -32.22
C SER A 30 32.24 14.01 -31.36
N VAL A 31 33.19 13.26 -31.95
CA VAL A 31 33.81 12.08 -31.32
C VAL A 31 35.14 12.44 -30.65
N PHE A 32 35.97 13.28 -31.27
CA PHE A 32 37.26 13.70 -30.74
C PHE A 32 37.29 15.22 -30.61
N ALA A 33 37.35 15.74 -29.39
CA ALA A 33 37.46 17.17 -29.20
C ALA A 33 38.87 17.64 -29.58
N THR A 34 39.00 18.80 -30.22
CA THR A 34 40.30 19.43 -30.54
C THR A 34 41.20 19.55 -29.31
N ALA A 35 40.62 19.80 -28.13
CA ALA A 35 41.34 19.84 -26.85
C ALA A 35 41.99 18.48 -26.48
N GLU A 36 41.38 17.35 -26.86
CA GLU A 36 41.95 16.02 -26.63
C GLU A 36 43.17 15.80 -27.55
N LEU A 37 43.07 16.18 -28.83
CA LEU A 37 44.19 16.13 -29.77
C LEU A 37 45.35 17.05 -29.33
N ASP A 38 45.02 18.27 -28.90
CA ASP A 38 45.99 19.23 -28.37
C ASP A 38 46.79 18.66 -27.19
N SER A 39 46.12 17.94 -26.28
CA SER A 39 46.79 17.34 -25.12
C SER A 39 47.79 16.23 -25.48
N LEU A 40 47.59 15.58 -26.63
CA LEU A 40 48.43 14.48 -27.12
C LEU A 40 49.60 14.96 -27.98
N MET A 41 49.49 16.16 -28.56
CA MET A 41 50.45 16.73 -29.50
C MET A 41 51.89 16.83 -28.94
N PRO A 42 52.16 17.37 -27.73
CA PRO A 42 53.53 17.50 -27.23
C PRO A 42 54.24 16.16 -27.09
N SER A 43 53.51 15.12 -26.66
CA SER A 43 54.06 13.76 -26.54
C SER A 43 54.35 13.15 -27.91
N ALA A 44 53.46 13.34 -28.90
CA ALA A 44 53.63 12.82 -30.24
C ALA A 44 54.83 13.50 -30.94
N LEU A 45 54.91 14.83 -30.86
CA LEU A 45 55.99 15.63 -31.43
C LEU A 45 57.35 15.28 -30.81
N SER A 46 57.42 15.15 -29.48
CA SER A 46 58.63 14.70 -28.79
C SER A 46 59.07 13.33 -29.26
N ARG A 47 58.13 12.41 -29.46
CA ARG A 47 58.42 11.04 -29.87
C ARG A 47 58.93 10.96 -31.30
N ILE A 48 58.32 11.67 -32.24
CA ILE A 48 58.79 11.75 -33.63
C ILE A 48 60.20 12.34 -33.69
N SER A 49 60.44 13.37 -32.91
CA SER A 49 61.74 14.03 -32.87
C SER A 49 62.86 13.15 -32.29
N GLN A 50 62.54 12.11 -31.52
CA GLN A 50 63.54 11.12 -31.10
C GLN A 50 64.02 10.24 -32.26
N PHE A 51 63.19 10.01 -33.28
CA PHE A 51 63.55 9.23 -34.46
C PHE A 51 64.35 10.04 -35.47
N LYS A 52 63.89 11.27 -35.73
CA LYS A 52 64.59 12.23 -36.58
C LYS A 52 64.56 13.57 -35.84
N PRO A 53 65.65 13.96 -35.17
CA PRO A 53 65.66 15.21 -34.42
C PRO A 53 65.83 16.39 -35.35
N TRP A 54 65.32 17.53 -34.92
CA TRP A 54 65.62 18.78 -35.59
C TRP A 54 67.07 19.18 -35.31
N GLN A 55 67.89 19.19 -36.35
CA GLN A 55 69.31 19.50 -36.24
C GLN A 55 69.55 20.99 -36.41
N ILE A 56 70.13 21.63 -35.40
CA ILE A 56 70.45 23.06 -35.42
C ILE A 56 71.93 23.22 -35.14
N LYS A 57 72.57 24.14 -35.87
CA LYS A 57 73.93 24.59 -35.58
C LYS A 57 73.88 25.92 -34.84
N THR A 58 74.59 26.03 -33.72
CA THR A 58 74.74 27.30 -33.00
C THR A 58 76.19 27.54 -32.63
N THR A 59 76.54 28.81 -32.46
CA THR A 59 77.87 29.20 -31.96
C THR A 59 77.78 29.47 -30.47
N LYS A 60 78.73 28.93 -29.72
CA LYS A 60 78.97 29.22 -28.31
C LYS A 60 80.42 29.56 -28.12
N SER A 61 80.72 30.48 -27.22
CA SER A 61 82.10 30.88 -26.95
C SER A 61 82.58 30.28 -25.63
N THR A 62 83.83 29.83 -25.57
CA THR A 62 84.47 29.41 -24.33
C THR A 62 84.73 30.63 -23.44
N VAL A 63 84.82 30.42 -22.13
CA VAL A 63 85.50 31.38 -21.26
C VAL A 63 87.02 31.12 -21.37
N ALA A 64 87.84 32.16 -21.25
CA ALA A 64 89.29 32.00 -21.24
C ALA A 64 89.73 31.04 -20.13
N ASP A 65 90.74 30.22 -20.40
CA ASP A 65 91.33 29.26 -19.45
C ASP A 65 90.40 28.15 -18.93
N THR A 66 89.25 27.91 -19.59
CA THR A 66 88.35 26.79 -19.28
C THR A 66 87.98 25.94 -20.50
N ARG A 67 87.73 24.65 -20.25
CA ARG A 67 87.19 23.70 -21.24
C ARG A 67 85.67 23.57 -21.15
N ASP A 68 85.09 24.25 -20.17
CA ASP A 68 83.72 24.08 -19.74
C ASP A 68 82.84 25.17 -20.32
N ILE A 69 81.68 24.75 -20.83
CA ILE A 69 80.64 25.63 -21.35
C ILE A 69 79.37 25.33 -20.58
N THR A 70 78.81 26.36 -19.96
CA THR A 70 77.53 26.26 -19.27
C THR A 70 76.40 26.47 -20.26
N LEU A 71 75.50 25.49 -20.35
CA LEU A 71 74.29 25.55 -21.14
C LEU A 71 73.29 26.49 -20.49
N THR A 72 72.80 27.46 -21.26
CA THR A 72 71.74 28.36 -20.79
C THR A 72 70.38 27.67 -20.83
N THR A 73 69.35 28.30 -20.24
CA THR A 73 67.97 27.82 -20.36
C THR A 73 67.54 27.64 -21.81
N GLY A 74 67.90 28.56 -22.71
CA GLY A 74 67.62 28.46 -24.15
C GLY A 74 68.37 27.32 -24.85
N ASP A 75 69.57 26.96 -24.38
CA ASP A 75 70.31 25.82 -24.94
C ASP A 75 69.63 24.49 -24.60
N LYS A 76 69.16 24.37 -23.36
CA LYS A 76 68.47 23.19 -22.84
C LYS A 76 67.05 23.05 -23.37
N TRP A 77 66.47 24.15 -23.83
CA TRP A 77 65.13 24.18 -24.35
C TRP A 77 64.95 23.17 -25.50
N ARG A 78 64.02 22.22 -25.31
CA ARG A 78 63.71 21.11 -26.23
C ARG A 78 64.92 20.26 -26.65
N LEU A 79 65.97 20.23 -25.84
CA LEU A 79 67.20 19.49 -26.16
C LEU A 79 66.97 17.98 -26.05
N LEU A 80 67.14 17.27 -27.17
CA LEU A 80 67.20 15.80 -27.20
C LEU A 80 68.64 15.30 -27.00
N GLY A 81 69.61 16.04 -27.52
CA GLY A 81 71.02 15.71 -27.37
C GLY A 81 71.93 16.66 -28.13
N ILE A 82 73.24 16.52 -27.93
CA ILE A 82 74.26 17.19 -28.73
C ILE A 82 74.79 16.13 -29.69
N LEU A 83 74.77 16.43 -30.99
CA LEU A 83 75.24 15.51 -32.02
C LEU A 83 76.77 15.50 -32.09
N LYS A 84 77.36 16.70 -32.18
CA LYS A 84 78.80 16.93 -32.29
C LYS A 84 79.14 18.38 -31.94
N LEU A 85 80.41 18.62 -31.61
CA LEU A 85 80.97 19.94 -31.35
C LEU A 85 82.15 20.17 -32.29
N GLU A 86 82.30 21.36 -32.86
CA GLU A 86 83.44 21.77 -33.67
C GLU A 86 84.20 22.87 -32.92
N TYR A 87 85.46 22.61 -32.58
CA TYR A 87 86.33 23.54 -31.84
C TYR A 87 87.44 24.01 -32.76
N LEU A 88 87.69 25.32 -32.79
CA LEU A 88 88.31 26.04 -33.93
C LEU A 88 87.35 26.01 -35.12
N THR A 89 86.31 26.83 -35.01
CA THR A 89 85.19 26.88 -35.94
C THR A 89 85.59 27.18 -37.38
N ALA A 90 84.86 26.60 -38.33
CA ALA A 90 84.99 26.84 -39.77
C ALA A 90 86.35 26.45 -40.36
N GLN A 91 87.04 25.48 -39.75
CA GLN A 91 88.21 24.86 -40.38
C GLN A 91 87.79 23.95 -41.52
N ASP A 92 88.63 23.89 -42.56
CA ASP A 92 88.52 22.94 -43.66
C ASP A 92 89.76 22.04 -43.69
N PRO A 93 89.65 20.76 -43.26
CA PRO A 93 88.44 20.05 -42.85
C PRO A 93 87.92 20.44 -41.45
N PRO A 94 86.61 20.28 -41.16
CA PRO A 94 86.05 20.58 -39.84
C PRO A 94 86.63 19.69 -38.73
N VAL A 95 87.04 20.31 -37.62
CA VAL A 95 87.65 19.61 -36.48
C VAL A 95 86.62 19.37 -35.38
N TYR A 96 85.98 18.20 -35.42
CA TYR A 96 85.02 17.81 -34.39
C TYR A 96 85.73 17.29 -33.13
N ARG A 97 85.23 17.69 -31.95
CA ARG A 97 85.77 17.26 -30.65
C ARG A 97 84.75 16.46 -29.87
N ASN A 98 85.27 15.46 -29.16
CA ASN A 98 84.51 14.75 -28.14
C ASN A 98 84.24 15.67 -26.95
N TYR A 99 83.18 15.37 -26.19
CA TYR A 99 82.84 16.10 -24.98
C TYR A 99 82.36 15.18 -23.87
N THR A 100 82.31 15.71 -22.66
CA THR A 100 81.59 15.12 -21.53
C THR A 100 80.54 16.11 -21.06
N ARG A 101 79.39 15.60 -20.63
CA ARG A 101 78.31 16.41 -20.08
C ARG A 101 78.09 16.06 -18.62
N PHE A 102 78.11 17.05 -17.75
CA PHE A 102 77.72 16.93 -16.35
C PHE A 102 76.71 18.03 -16.00
N GLY A 103 75.45 17.65 -15.86
CA GLY A 103 74.34 18.59 -15.70
C GLY A 103 74.24 19.56 -16.88
N ASP A 104 74.39 20.85 -16.57
CA ASP A 104 74.36 21.95 -17.53
C ASP A 104 75.74 22.30 -18.06
N VAL A 105 76.80 21.60 -17.65
CA VAL A 105 78.17 21.89 -18.09
C VAL A 105 78.63 20.88 -19.13
N ILE A 106 79.10 21.39 -20.27
CA ILE A 106 79.76 20.64 -21.33
C ILE A 106 81.25 20.89 -21.27
N SER A 107 82.04 19.87 -20.98
CA SER A 107 83.49 19.94 -20.99
C SER A 107 84.04 19.33 -22.28
N ILE A 108 84.71 20.14 -23.10
CA ILE A 108 85.25 19.71 -24.38
C ILE A 108 86.61 19.03 -24.18
N LYS A 109 86.81 17.90 -24.85
CA LYS A 109 88.08 17.16 -24.80
C LYS A 109 89.08 17.78 -25.78
N ILE A 110 89.86 18.71 -25.26
CA ILE A 110 90.99 19.36 -25.93
C ILE A 110 92.24 19.30 -25.04
N ASP A 111 93.43 19.18 -25.63
CA ASP A 111 94.68 19.00 -24.88
C ASP A 111 95.14 20.28 -24.19
N ILE A 112 94.91 21.42 -24.82
CA ILE A 112 95.30 22.74 -24.33
C ILE A 112 94.04 23.54 -24.02
N ARG A 113 94.02 24.22 -22.87
CA ARG A 113 92.92 25.12 -22.52
C ARG A 113 92.93 26.33 -23.47
N PRO A 114 91.77 26.84 -23.90
CA PRO A 114 91.72 28.01 -24.78
C PRO A 114 92.36 29.22 -24.08
N PRO A 115 93.46 29.81 -24.62
CA PRO A 115 94.14 30.93 -23.99
C PRO A 115 93.34 32.25 -24.07
N ALA A 116 92.30 32.27 -24.90
CA ALA A 116 91.34 33.34 -25.05
C ALA A 116 89.96 32.72 -25.35
N VAL A 117 88.92 33.56 -25.36
CA VAL A 117 87.57 33.19 -25.80
C VAL A 117 87.64 32.62 -27.21
N ALA A 118 87.15 31.40 -27.40
CA ALA A 118 87.12 30.71 -28.68
C ALA A 118 85.70 30.28 -29.02
N ASP A 119 85.30 30.46 -30.27
CA ASP A 119 84.00 29.99 -30.74
C ASP A 119 84.01 28.48 -30.97
N ILE A 120 82.85 27.87 -30.70
CA ILE A 120 82.56 26.47 -30.86
C ILE A 120 81.20 26.34 -31.53
N TYR A 121 81.15 25.55 -32.60
CA TYR A 121 79.88 25.18 -33.18
C TYR A 121 79.30 23.97 -32.48
N PHE A 122 78.14 24.15 -31.87
CA PHE A 122 77.32 23.07 -31.34
C PHE A 122 76.31 22.64 -32.41
N PHE A 123 76.26 21.34 -32.67
CA PHE A 123 75.22 20.73 -33.48
C PHE A 123 74.24 20.03 -32.53
N TRP A 124 73.06 20.62 -32.35
CA TRP A 124 72.04 20.15 -31.42
C TRP A 124 71.04 19.26 -32.13
N ASN A 125 70.57 18.25 -31.43
CA ASN A 125 69.34 17.54 -31.73
C ASN A 125 68.26 18.12 -30.82
N LYS A 126 67.25 18.77 -31.40
CA LYS A 126 66.10 19.32 -30.66
C LYS A 126 64.80 18.66 -31.07
N VAL A 127 63.78 18.79 -30.22
CA VAL A 127 62.39 18.45 -30.57
C VAL A 127 61.96 19.39 -31.69
N HIS A 128 61.32 18.85 -32.71
CA HIS A 128 60.68 19.60 -33.78
C HIS A 128 59.65 20.59 -33.22
N LEU A 129 59.34 21.56 -34.05
CA LEU A 129 58.47 22.68 -33.74
C LEU A 129 57.23 22.65 -34.60
N LEU A 130 56.13 23.00 -33.95
CA LEU A 130 54.83 23.30 -34.52
C LEU A 130 54.30 24.53 -33.81
N GLN A 131 53.91 25.53 -34.58
CA GLN A 131 53.37 26.78 -34.05
C GLN A 131 51.86 26.76 -34.12
N LYS A 132 51.22 26.90 -32.97
CA LYS A 132 49.79 27.04 -32.83
C LYS A 132 49.43 28.53 -32.96
N VAL A 133 49.36 28.96 -34.23
CA VAL A 133 48.71 30.18 -34.75
C VAL A 133 49.19 31.53 -34.20
N LEU A 134 49.60 32.42 -35.10
CA LEU A 134 49.58 33.88 -34.93
C LEU A 134 48.44 34.40 -35.80
N THR A 135 47.55 35.23 -35.26
CA THR A 135 46.56 35.89 -36.13
C THR A 135 47.21 37.05 -36.86
N THR A 136 46.63 37.49 -37.97
CA THR A 136 47.17 38.59 -38.80
C THR A 136 47.35 39.92 -38.07
N ALA A 137 46.71 40.10 -36.90
CA ALA A 137 46.87 41.28 -36.04
C ALA A 137 48.11 41.20 -35.12
N ASP A 138 48.77 40.03 -35.01
CA ASP A 138 49.88 39.78 -34.08
C ASP A 138 51.24 39.62 -34.78
N THR A 139 51.35 39.95 -36.07
CA THR A 139 52.54 39.71 -36.89
C THR A 139 53.50 40.89 -36.99
N GLY A 140 53.20 42.03 -36.37
CA GLY A 140 54.04 43.23 -36.42
C GLY A 140 53.92 44.10 -35.18
N GLY A 141 55.05 44.61 -34.69
CA GLY A 141 55.16 45.54 -33.57
C GLY A 141 56.41 46.43 -33.70
N THR A 142 56.76 47.16 -32.66
CA THR A 142 57.98 47.98 -32.59
C THR A 142 58.73 47.74 -31.29
N LEU A 143 60.06 47.85 -31.30
CA LEU A 143 60.85 47.78 -30.06
C LEU A 143 60.46 48.92 -29.10
N GLU A 144 60.04 48.58 -27.89
CA GLU A 144 59.72 49.54 -26.82
C GLU A 144 60.97 50.15 -26.18
N VAL A 145 62.09 49.44 -26.25
CA VAL A 145 63.40 49.87 -25.73
C VAL A 145 64.48 49.54 -26.76
N ALA A 146 65.50 50.39 -26.87
CA ALA A 146 66.67 50.07 -27.68
C ALA A 146 67.39 48.82 -27.13
N THR A 147 67.80 47.91 -28.01
CA THR A 147 68.46 46.66 -27.63
C THR A 147 69.98 46.79 -27.69
N ALA A 148 70.68 46.05 -26.84
CA ALA A 148 72.13 45.93 -26.84
C ALA A 148 72.58 44.57 -27.41
N VAL A 149 73.81 44.53 -27.94
CA VAL A 149 74.43 43.27 -28.36
C VAL A 149 74.53 42.32 -27.18
N GLY A 150 74.02 41.10 -27.35
CA GLY A 150 73.99 40.06 -26.33
C GLY A 150 72.68 39.97 -25.56
N ASP A 151 71.72 40.88 -25.76
CA ASP A 151 70.40 40.78 -25.15
C ASP A 151 69.69 39.50 -25.60
N VAL A 152 69.07 38.81 -24.65
CA VAL A 152 68.29 37.57 -24.87
C VAL A 152 66.79 37.78 -24.67
N THR A 153 66.39 39.03 -24.42
CA THR A 153 65.00 39.45 -24.27
C THR A 153 64.81 40.77 -25.00
N ILE A 154 63.68 40.95 -25.67
CA ILE A 154 63.27 42.22 -26.28
C ILE A 154 61.87 42.58 -25.82
N ASP A 155 61.63 43.86 -25.57
CA ASP A 155 60.31 44.39 -25.29
C ASP A 155 59.72 44.94 -26.59
N VAL A 156 58.57 44.39 -26.99
CA VAL A 156 57.88 44.76 -28.22
C VAL A 156 56.51 45.33 -27.89
N GLU A 157 56.20 46.50 -28.42
CA GLU A 157 54.90 47.15 -28.32
C GLU A 157 54.15 47.13 -29.66
N ALA A 158 52.90 47.59 -29.64
CA ALA A 158 51.98 47.59 -30.78
C ALA A 158 51.65 46.18 -31.32
N LEU A 159 51.77 45.16 -30.48
CA LEU A 159 51.31 43.80 -30.76
C LEU A 159 49.80 43.67 -30.50
N GLY A 160 49.16 42.61 -31.00
CA GLY A 160 47.73 42.35 -30.75
C GLY A 160 47.43 41.82 -29.35
N THR A 161 46.66 40.74 -29.23
CA THR A 161 46.12 40.27 -27.91
C THR A 161 46.35 38.79 -27.63
N LEU A 162 47.17 38.11 -28.43
CA LEU A 162 47.41 36.68 -28.28
C LEU A 162 48.66 36.34 -27.46
N THR A 163 48.93 35.04 -27.41
CA THR A 163 50.16 34.50 -26.88
C THR A 163 51.12 34.29 -28.04
N ILE A 164 52.32 34.85 -27.94
CA ILE A 164 53.41 34.60 -28.88
C ILE A 164 54.07 33.30 -28.45
N GLU A 165 53.90 32.30 -29.29
CA GLU A 165 54.47 30.99 -29.01
C GLU A 165 55.98 30.98 -29.21
N GLU A 166 56.61 30.02 -28.55
CA GLU A 166 58.02 29.72 -28.76
C GLU A 166 58.32 29.52 -30.27
N MET A 167 59.48 30.00 -30.66
CA MET A 167 60.08 29.97 -31.99
C MET A 167 59.39 30.79 -33.05
N THR A 168 58.43 31.64 -32.65
CA THR A 168 57.97 32.73 -33.51
C THR A 168 59.21 33.44 -34.05
N THR A 169 59.32 33.50 -35.38
CA THR A 169 60.48 34.15 -35.99
C THR A 169 60.31 35.64 -35.84
N VAL A 170 61.31 36.26 -35.25
CA VAL A 170 61.38 37.67 -34.98
C VAL A 170 62.41 38.26 -35.93
N ALA A 171 61.95 39.11 -36.85
CA ALA A 171 62.81 39.90 -37.70
C ALA A 171 62.77 41.35 -37.22
N ILE A 172 63.92 41.94 -36.95
CA ILE A 172 64.02 43.35 -36.56
C ILE A 172 64.52 44.12 -37.78
N THR A 173 63.81 45.19 -38.15
CA THR A 173 64.17 45.99 -39.33
C THR A 173 65.56 46.60 -39.15
N GLY A 174 66.42 46.39 -40.16
CA GLY A 174 67.83 46.78 -40.13
C GLY A 174 68.76 45.68 -39.61
N ASP A 175 68.22 44.54 -39.15
CA ASP A 175 68.97 43.33 -38.78
C ASP A 175 68.77 42.20 -39.78
N SER A 176 69.87 41.56 -40.17
CA SER A 176 69.84 40.39 -41.06
C SER A 176 69.69 39.07 -40.29
N THR A 177 69.81 39.12 -38.96
CA THR A 177 69.65 37.97 -38.07
C THR A 177 68.18 37.69 -37.87
N VAL A 178 67.78 36.44 -38.15
CA VAL A 178 66.46 35.93 -37.75
C VAL A 178 66.57 35.42 -36.33
N TYR A 179 65.76 36.01 -35.45
CA TYR A 179 65.65 35.60 -34.06
C TYR A 179 64.45 34.67 -33.88
N TYR A 180 64.45 33.91 -32.80
CA TYR A 180 63.41 32.95 -32.46
C TYR A 180 63.01 33.13 -31.01
N VAL A 181 61.72 33.23 -30.74
CA VAL A 181 61.22 33.27 -29.36
C VAL A 181 61.60 31.96 -28.63
N THR A 182 62.04 31.99 -27.38
CA THR A 182 62.50 30.80 -26.63
C THR A 182 61.63 30.44 -25.45
N ALA A 183 60.71 31.32 -25.09
CA ALA A 183 59.71 31.11 -24.07
C ALA A 183 58.41 31.73 -24.54
N LEU A 184 57.30 31.06 -24.25
CA LEU A 184 55.96 31.59 -24.49
C LEU A 184 55.82 32.98 -23.85
N ALA A 185 55.37 33.95 -24.63
CA ALA A 185 55.16 35.31 -24.17
C ALA A 185 53.68 35.68 -24.34
N THR A 186 53.03 36.12 -23.27
CA THR A 186 51.65 36.62 -23.36
C THR A 186 51.67 38.11 -23.69
N ILE A 187 50.95 38.53 -24.72
CA ILE A 187 50.80 39.94 -25.02
C ILE A 187 49.86 40.57 -23.98
N ALA A 188 50.42 41.41 -23.11
CA ALA A 188 49.68 42.17 -22.10
C ALA A 188 49.59 43.64 -22.54
N THR A 189 48.38 44.12 -22.82
CA THR A 189 48.14 45.53 -23.18
C THR A 189 48.95 45.97 -24.42
N ASN A 190 48.90 45.18 -25.49
CA ASN A 190 49.65 45.38 -26.75
C ASN A 190 51.18 45.38 -26.60
N LYS A 191 51.70 44.82 -25.50
CA LYS A 191 53.13 44.70 -25.21
C LYS A 191 53.49 43.28 -24.82
N ALA A 192 54.66 42.82 -25.24
CA ALA A 192 55.21 41.53 -24.82
C ALA A 192 56.72 41.59 -24.67
N THR A 193 57.24 40.99 -23.60
CA THR A 193 58.66 40.68 -23.46
C THR A 193 58.93 39.33 -24.11
N LEU A 194 59.65 39.33 -25.21
CA LEU A 194 60.02 38.13 -25.95
C LEU A 194 61.40 37.69 -25.51
N SER A 195 61.51 36.52 -24.90
CA SER A 195 62.81 35.85 -24.76
C SER A 195 63.21 35.34 -26.14
N ILE A 196 64.35 35.73 -26.69
CA ILE A 196 64.75 35.42 -28.07
C ILE A 196 66.11 34.71 -28.14
N TRP A 197 66.32 33.99 -29.24
CA TRP A 197 67.57 33.31 -29.58
C TRP A 197 67.79 33.30 -31.10
N PRO A 198 69.02 33.50 -31.63
CA PRO A 198 70.25 33.83 -30.91
C PRO A 198 70.14 35.17 -30.14
N PRO A 199 71.08 35.48 -29.22
CA PRO A 199 71.13 36.81 -28.62
C PRO A 199 71.27 37.90 -29.69
N ILE A 200 70.79 39.11 -29.41
CA ILE A 200 70.88 40.27 -30.31
C ILE A 200 72.31 40.45 -30.79
N THR A 201 72.51 40.52 -32.11
CA THR A 201 73.84 40.55 -32.74
C THR A 201 74.33 41.97 -33.04
N GLN A 202 73.44 42.97 -32.99
CA GLN A 202 73.75 44.39 -33.21
C GLN A 202 72.77 45.30 -32.44
N VAL A 203 73.18 46.53 -32.12
CA VAL A 203 72.31 47.51 -31.44
C VAL A 203 71.15 47.91 -32.35
N ASN A 204 69.90 47.74 -31.91
CA ASN A 204 68.72 48.22 -32.62
C ASN A 204 68.12 49.44 -31.90
N ALA A 205 67.69 50.44 -32.69
CA ALA A 205 67.11 51.66 -32.14
C ALA A 205 65.69 51.42 -31.57
N LEU A 206 65.31 52.26 -30.60
CA LEU A 206 63.93 52.40 -30.15
C LEU A 206 62.99 52.60 -31.35
N GLY A 207 61.86 51.89 -31.35
CA GLY A 207 60.86 51.98 -32.42
C GLY A 207 61.20 51.21 -33.69
N ALA A 208 62.29 50.43 -33.73
CA ALA A 208 62.57 49.56 -34.87
C ALA A 208 61.42 48.55 -35.07
N VAL A 209 60.95 48.41 -36.31
CA VAL A 209 59.84 47.52 -36.65
C VAL A 209 60.26 46.07 -36.45
N VAL A 210 59.49 45.36 -35.64
CA VAL A 210 59.60 43.94 -35.34
C VAL A 210 58.51 43.21 -36.11
N THR A 211 58.90 42.27 -36.97
CA THR A 211 57.96 41.38 -37.65
C THR A 211 58.01 40.01 -37.01
N LEU A 212 56.85 39.54 -36.56
CA LEU A 212 56.63 38.19 -36.07
C LEU A 212 56.05 37.36 -37.21
N SER A 213 56.76 36.35 -37.66
CA SER A 213 56.30 35.45 -38.71
C SER A 213 56.10 34.04 -38.20
N LEU A 214 55.08 33.37 -38.75
CA LEU A 214 54.92 31.94 -38.55
C LEU A 214 55.97 31.22 -39.38
N THR A 215 56.80 30.45 -38.70
CA THR A 215 57.57 29.42 -39.38
C THR A 215 56.64 28.20 -39.43
N GLY A 216 56.38 27.69 -40.64
CA GLY A 216 55.73 26.39 -40.79
C GLY A 216 56.47 25.31 -40.00
N SER A 217 55.84 24.16 -39.81
CA SER A 217 56.46 23.04 -39.10
C SER A 217 57.92 22.82 -39.51
N THR A 218 58.79 22.57 -38.53
CA THR A 218 60.19 22.16 -38.80
C THR A 218 60.28 20.68 -39.19
N LEU A 219 59.17 19.95 -39.16
CA LEU A 219 59.08 18.61 -39.69
C LEU A 219 59.18 18.68 -41.22
N ASP A 220 59.79 17.68 -41.83
CA ASP A 220 59.62 17.49 -43.27
C ASP A 220 58.28 16.81 -43.56
N ILE A 221 57.89 16.81 -44.83
CA ILE A 221 56.56 16.33 -45.27
C ILE A 221 56.26 14.90 -44.74
N PRO A 222 57.17 13.91 -44.81
CA PRO A 222 56.93 12.59 -44.23
C PRO A 222 56.72 12.62 -42.71
N LEU A 223 57.50 13.41 -41.97
CA LEU A 223 57.34 13.53 -40.52
C LEU A 223 56.04 14.23 -40.10
N GLU A 224 55.53 15.17 -40.91
CA GLU A 224 54.21 15.78 -40.69
C GLU A 224 53.09 14.74 -40.82
N ASP A 225 53.13 13.89 -41.84
CA ASP A 225 52.19 12.78 -42.01
C ASP A 225 52.27 11.78 -40.85
N TYR A 226 53.47 11.39 -40.46
CA TYR A 226 53.67 10.51 -39.31
C TYR A 226 53.15 11.11 -38.01
N LEU A 227 53.23 12.43 -37.85
CA LEU A 227 52.67 13.10 -36.68
C LEU A 227 51.15 13.06 -36.66
N ALA A 228 50.50 13.41 -37.77
CA ALA A 228 49.05 13.35 -37.87
C ALA A 228 48.53 11.93 -37.60
N ARG A 229 49.17 10.91 -38.21
CA ARG A 229 48.83 9.49 -38.01
C ARG A 229 49.10 9.01 -36.59
N TRP A 230 50.21 9.41 -35.98
CA TRP A 230 50.51 9.10 -34.57
C TRP A 230 49.46 9.70 -33.64
N LEU A 231 49.07 10.95 -33.87
CA LEU A 231 48.10 11.66 -33.06
C LEU A 231 46.73 11.00 -33.16
N ALA A 232 46.28 10.68 -34.37
CA ALA A 232 45.05 9.95 -34.63
C ALA A 232 45.05 8.58 -33.93
N ALA A 233 46.14 7.83 -34.06
CA ALA A 233 46.31 6.54 -33.42
C ALA A 233 46.20 6.62 -31.88
N LYS A 234 46.86 7.62 -31.26
CA LYS A 234 46.80 7.86 -29.82
C LYS A 234 45.43 8.30 -29.35
N ALA A 235 44.74 9.15 -30.10
CA ALA A 235 43.37 9.58 -29.81
C ALA A 235 42.42 8.39 -29.80
N CYS A 236 42.51 7.51 -30.81
CA CYS A 236 41.74 6.26 -30.88
C CYS A 236 41.96 5.34 -29.68
N ILE A 237 43.23 5.15 -29.25
CA ILE A 237 43.55 4.35 -28.05
C ILE A 237 43.00 5.01 -26.77
N SER A 238 43.11 6.34 -26.63
CA SER A 238 42.53 7.08 -25.52
C SER A 238 41.01 6.85 -25.44
N LYS A 239 40.30 6.92 -26.58
CA LYS A 239 38.85 6.71 -26.62
C LYS A 239 38.44 5.31 -26.15
N ALA A 240 39.21 4.28 -26.50
CA ALA A 240 38.97 2.92 -26.03
C ALA A 240 39.00 2.81 -24.49
N THR A 241 39.89 3.52 -23.81
CA THR A 241 39.93 3.54 -22.33
C THR A 241 38.65 4.13 -21.72
N LYS A 242 38.04 5.14 -22.37
CA LYS A 242 36.74 5.69 -21.97
C LYS A 242 35.61 4.66 -22.19
N SER A 243 35.67 3.85 -23.26
CA SER A 243 34.73 2.75 -23.49
C SER A 243 34.83 1.65 -22.41
N TYR A 244 36.03 1.27 -21.95
CA TYR A 244 36.18 0.34 -20.81
C TYR A 244 35.56 0.90 -19.52
N ALA A 245 35.72 2.20 -19.25
CA ALA A 245 35.07 2.84 -18.11
C ALA A 245 33.53 2.77 -18.21
N GLN A 246 32.98 2.94 -19.41
CA GLN A 246 31.54 2.79 -19.66
C GLN A 246 31.04 1.35 -19.46
N VAL A 247 31.82 0.34 -19.86
CA VAL A 247 31.51 -1.08 -19.59
C VAL A 247 31.49 -1.35 -18.09
N ASN A 248 32.50 -0.90 -17.34
CA ASN A 248 32.53 -1.05 -15.88
C ASN A 248 31.33 -0.38 -15.20
N THR A 249 30.93 0.80 -15.70
CA THR A 249 29.75 1.49 -15.20
C THR A 249 28.46 0.74 -15.59
N ALA A 250 28.39 0.13 -16.77
CA ALA A 250 27.28 -0.72 -17.18
C ALA A 250 27.16 -1.99 -16.32
N ILE A 251 28.29 -2.63 -15.97
CA ILE A 251 28.33 -3.76 -15.03
C ILE A 251 27.76 -3.36 -13.66
N ALA A 252 28.16 -2.20 -13.12
CA ALA A 252 27.60 -1.68 -11.88
C ALA A 252 26.09 -1.44 -11.98
N THR A 253 25.60 -0.90 -13.11
CA THR A 253 24.17 -0.71 -13.36
C THR A 253 23.41 -2.04 -13.48
N ILE A 254 23.99 -3.08 -14.08
CA ILE A 254 23.41 -4.44 -14.09
C ILE A 254 23.28 -4.97 -12.67
N ALA A 255 24.30 -4.79 -11.82
CA ALA A 255 24.25 -5.23 -10.43
C ALA A 255 23.13 -4.54 -9.63
N LEU A 256 22.87 -3.26 -9.89
CA LEU A 256 21.70 -2.55 -9.34
C LEU A 256 20.39 -3.16 -9.86
N GLY A 257 20.30 -3.48 -11.15
CA GLY A 257 19.15 -4.17 -11.74
C GLY A 257 18.88 -5.54 -11.10
N VAL A 258 19.93 -6.34 -10.86
CA VAL A 258 19.82 -7.64 -10.15
C VAL A 258 19.30 -7.43 -8.72
N THR A 259 19.81 -6.43 -8.02
CA THR A 259 19.35 -6.08 -6.67
C THR A 259 17.87 -5.68 -6.66
N ALA A 260 17.43 -4.90 -7.66
CA ALA A 260 16.02 -4.52 -7.82
C ALA A 260 15.14 -5.75 -8.09
N ILE A 261 15.57 -6.69 -8.95
CA ILE A 261 14.86 -7.94 -9.23
C ILE A 261 14.76 -8.82 -7.96
N ALA A 262 15.82 -8.92 -7.17
CA ALA A 262 15.79 -9.65 -5.91
C ALA A 262 14.78 -9.02 -4.92
N ALA A 263 14.70 -7.69 -4.88
CA ALA A 263 13.69 -6.98 -4.09
C ALA A 263 12.27 -7.29 -4.59
N VAL A 264 12.03 -7.35 -5.91
CA VAL A 264 10.73 -7.76 -6.48
C VAL A 264 10.35 -9.16 -6.01
N ALA A 265 11.28 -10.13 -6.08
CA ALA A 265 11.03 -11.50 -5.63
C ALA A 265 10.66 -11.58 -4.14
N ALA A 266 11.35 -10.80 -3.29
CA ALA A 266 11.01 -10.70 -1.87
C ALA A 266 9.60 -10.13 -1.63
N ARG A 267 9.22 -9.07 -2.37
CA ARG A 267 7.88 -8.45 -2.29
C ARG A 267 6.77 -9.39 -2.76
N ILE A 268 7.01 -10.14 -3.84
CA ILE A 268 6.06 -11.19 -4.31
C ILE A 268 5.90 -12.27 -3.23
N THR A 269 6.99 -12.71 -2.62
CA THR A 269 6.96 -13.74 -1.56
C THR A 269 6.14 -13.26 -0.36
N GLN A 270 6.33 -12.00 0.06
CA GLN A 270 5.53 -11.39 1.13
C GLN A 270 4.05 -11.30 0.76
N GLY A 271 3.72 -10.83 -0.45
CA GLY A 271 2.34 -10.77 -0.92
C GLY A 271 1.65 -12.14 -0.94
N ILE A 272 2.38 -13.21 -1.29
CA ILE A 272 1.86 -14.59 -1.20
C ILE A 272 1.57 -14.98 0.25
N ALA A 273 2.46 -14.64 1.20
CA ALA A 273 2.26 -14.93 2.61
C ALA A 273 1.05 -14.19 3.21
N ASP A 274 0.84 -12.93 2.81
CA ASP A 274 -0.31 -12.13 3.24
C ASP A 274 -1.62 -12.73 2.70
N ILE A 275 -1.66 -13.13 1.42
CA ILE A 275 -2.81 -13.82 0.82
C ILE A 275 -3.09 -15.15 1.53
N ALA A 276 -2.05 -15.92 1.87
CA ALA A 276 -2.20 -17.17 2.62
C ALA A 276 -2.82 -16.92 4.01
N SER A 277 -2.38 -15.87 4.70
CA SER A 277 -2.95 -15.44 6.00
C SER A 277 -4.42 -15.03 5.87
N GLY A 278 -4.77 -14.28 4.82
CA GLY A 278 -6.16 -13.94 4.48
C GLY A 278 -7.04 -15.17 4.22
N ARG A 279 -6.50 -16.20 3.55
CA ARG A 279 -7.23 -17.47 3.34
C ARG A 279 -7.51 -18.22 4.65
N VAL A 280 -6.56 -18.21 5.59
CA VAL A 280 -6.77 -18.80 6.93
C VAL A 280 -7.89 -18.09 7.67
N GLU A 281 -7.93 -16.75 7.65
CA GLU A 281 -9.03 -16.00 8.26
C GLU A 281 -10.37 -16.23 7.55
N SER A 282 -10.38 -16.36 6.23
CA SER A 282 -11.59 -16.72 5.47
C SER A 282 -12.16 -18.08 5.87
N ALA A 283 -11.29 -19.09 6.10
CA ALA A 283 -11.73 -20.39 6.60
C ALA A 283 -12.35 -20.31 8.00
N LYS A 284 -11.79 -19.48 8.90
CA LYS A 284 -12.37 -19.23 10.23
C LYS A 284 -13.74 -18.55 10.15
N ILE A 285 -13.91 -17.57 9.26
CA ILE A 285 -15.21 -16.93 9.01
C ILE A 285 -16.24 -17.98 8.60
N SER A 286 -15.88 -18.89 7.68
CA SER A 286 -16.79 -19.97 7.26
C SER A 286 -17.24 -20.82 8.45
N ALA A 287 -16.30 -21.27 9.29
CA ALA A 287 -16.63 -22.08 10.46
C ALA A 287 -17.50 -21.35 11.50
N ILE A 288 -17.29 -20.04 11.68
CA ILE A 288 -18.13 -19.19 12.54
C ILE A 288 -19.55 -19.09 11.98
N LEU A 289 -19.70 -18.91 10.66
CA LEU A 289 -21.01 -18.84 10.00
C LEU A 289 -21.75 -20.18 10.10
N ASP A 290 -21.05 -21.31 9.95
CA ASP A 290 -21.64 -22.64 10.16
C ASP A 290 -22.17 -22.79 11.60
N THR A 291 -21.41 -22.31 12.58
CA THR A 291 -21.82 -22.31 13.99
C THR A 291 -23.02 -21.40 14.24
N ALA A 292 -23.03 -20.20 13.64
CA ALA A 292 -24.16 -19.28 13.73
C ALA A 292 -25.44 -19.86 13.14
N ASN A 293 -25.34 -20.60 12.02
CA ASN A 293 -26.46 -21.29 11.40
C ASN A 293 -27.03 -22.38 12.32
N VAL A 294 -26.17 -23.14 13.01
CA VAL A 294 -26.62 -24.13 14.02
C VAL A 294 -27.44 -23.47 15.13
N GLU A 295 -27.03 -22.32 15.64
CA GLU A 295 -27.82 -21.59 16.65
C GLU A 295 -29.15 -21.09 16.09
N ILE A 296 -29.19 -20.63 14.83
CA ILE A 296 -30.43 -20.24 14.14
C ILE A 296 -31.39 -21.44 14.00
N ASP A 297 -30.88 -22.62 13.66
CA ASP A 297 -31.69 -23.83 13.56
C ASP A 297 -32.31 -24.19 14.93
N LYS A 298 -31.56 -24.03 16.03
CA LYS A 298 -32.09 -24.23 17.38
C LYS A 298 -33.19 -23.20 17.72
N ILE A 299 -33.06 -21.94 17.30
CA ILE A 299 -34.13 -20.94 17.42
C ILE A 299 -35.39 -21.43 16.69
N GLY A 300 -35.23 -21.89 15.45
CA GLY A 300 -36.31 -22.45 14.64
C GLY A 300 -37.04 -23.59 15.36
N ALA A 301 -36.29 -24.56 15.89
CA ALA A 301 -36.85 -25.68 16.64
C ALA A 301 -37.62 -25.24 17.90
N ARG A 302 -37.08 -24.28 18.66
CA ARG A 302 -37.74 -23.74 19.87
C ARG A 302 -39.03 -22.99 19.53
N LEU A 303 -39.04 -22.24 18.42
CA LEU A 303 -40.23 -21.53 17.95
C LEU A 303 -41.32 -22.49 17.46
N THR A 304 -40.93 -23.58 16.78
CA THR A 304 -41.86 -24.66 16.42
C THR A 304 -42.49 -25.26 17.67
N GLN A 305 -41.70 -25.61 18.70
CA GLN A 305 -42.24 -26.15 19.95
C GLN A 305 -43.18 -25.16 20.66
N ALA A 306 -42.79 -23.89 20.76
CA ALA A 306 -43.64 -22.84 21.34
C ALA A 306 -44.99 -22.72 20.60
N THR A 307 -44.98 -22.88 19.27
CA THR A 307 -46.20 -22.89 18.46
C THR A 307 -47.09 -24.09 18.80
N THR A 308 -46.50 -25.27 18.97
CA THR A 308 -47.22 -26.49 19.39
C THR A 308 -47.83 -26.32 20.78
N ASP A 309 -47.08 -25.78 21.74
CA ASP A 309 -47.56 -25.58 23.12
C ASP A 309 -48.74 -24.59 23.16
N VAL A 310 -48.67 -23.48 22.41
CA VAL A 310 -49.78 -22.53 22.26
C VAL A 310 -51.01 -23.18 21.63
N ALA A 311 -50.83 -24.03 20.61
CA ALA A 311 -51.94 -24.73 19.97
C ALA A 311 -52.62 -25.72 20.94
N ALA A 312 -51.84 -26.42 21.77
CA ALA A 312 -52.36 -27.29 22.82
C ALA A 312 -53.13 -26.48 23.89
N GLY A 313 -52.55 -25.38 24.37
CA GLY A 313 -53.23 -24.48 25.33
C GLY A 313 -54.54 -23.91 24.79
N ARG A 314 -54.59 -23.54 23.51
CA ARG A 314 -55.82 -23.10 22.84
C ARG A 314 -56.88 -24.20 22.80
N THR A 315 -56.49 -25.44 22.50
CA THR A 315 -57.41 -26.58 22.50
C THR A 315 -58.06 -26.78 23.87
N GLU A 316 -57.30 -26.62 24.96
CA GLU A 316 -57.85 -26.68 26.31
C GLU A 316 -58.75 -25.47 26.63
N ALA A 317 -58.35 -24.26 26.21
CA ALA A 317 -59.17 -23.05 26.38
C ALA A 317 -60.54 -23.16 25.69
N ASP A 318 -60.59 -23.77 24.50
CA ASP A 318 -61.80 -23.92 23.70
C ASP A 318 -62.85 -24.85 24.39
N LYS A 319 -62.44 -25.66 25.39
CA LYS A 319 -63.38 -26.48 26.19
C LYS A 319 -64.17 -25.65 27.22
N ILE A 320 -63.59 -24.56 27.72
CA ILE A 320 -64.16 -23.76 28.82
C ILE A 320 -65.56 -23.20 28.49
N PRO A 321 -65.82 -22.60 27.30
CA PRO A 321 -67.15 -22.08 26.96
C PRO A 321 -68.26 -23.14 27.01
N ALA A 322 -67.97 -24.37 26.57
CA ALA A 322 -68.94 -25.47 26.64
C ALA A 322 -69.25 -25.85 28.09
N ILE A 323 -68.23 -25.90 28.96
CA ILE A 323 -68.39 -26.17 30.39
C ILE A 323 -69.23 -25.07 31.07
N ILE A 324 -68.95 -23.80 30.78
CA ILE A 324 -69.73 -22.67 31.32
C ILE A 324 -71.20 -22.78 30.90
N THR A 325 -71.46 -23.13 29.64
CA THR A 325 -72.83 -23.30 29.11
C THR A 325 -73.57 -24.42 29.85
N LEU A 326 -72.91 -25.55 30.11
CA LEU A 326 -73.48 -26.65 30.89
C LEU A 326 -73.79 -26.23 32.33
N ALA A 327 -72.87 -25.53 33.00
CA ALA A 327 -73.06 -25.03 34.35
C ALA A 327 -74.24 -24.04 34.43
N GLN A 328 -74.35 -23.11 33.47
CA GLN A 328 -75.48 -22.17 33.37
C GLN A 328 -76.82 -22.91 33.18
N THR A 329 -76.85 -23.94 32.34
CA THR A 329 -78.04 -24.78 32.13
C THR A 329 -78.44 -25.53 33.39
N ALA A 330 -77.47 -26.08 34.12
CA ALA A 330 -77.71 -26.75 35.40
C ALA A 330 -78.29 -25.77 36.45
N ILE A 331 -77.71 -24.56 36.58
CA ILE A 331 -78.21 -23.51 37.48
C ILE A 331 -79.65 -23.12 37.13
N ALA A 332 -79.96 -22.92 35.84
CA ALA A 332 -81.32 -22.61 35.40
C ALA A 332 -82.30 -23.73 35.76
N THR A 333 -81.88 -24.99 35.63
CA THR A 333 -82.68 -26.16 36.03
C THR A 333 -82.94 -26.17 37.54
N VAL A 334 -81.92 -25.88 38.36
CA VAL A 334 -82.08 -25.77 39.83
C VAL A 334 -83.09 -24.67 40.17
N ALA A 335 -82.97 -23.49 39.54
CA ALA A 335 -83.90 -22.38 39.77
C ALA A 335 -85.35 -22.76 39.45
N ALA A 336 -85.57 -23.48 38.34
CA ALA A 336 -86.91 -23.97 37.96
C ALA A 336 -87.46 -24.98 38.99
N ARG A 337 -86.65 -25.93 39.46
CA ARG A 337 -87.07 -26.92 40.47
C ARG A 337 -87.38 -26.29 41.82
N VAL A 338 -86.58 -25.32 42.26
CA VAL A 338 -86.86 -24.56 43.50
C VAL A 338 -88.20 -23.82 43.37
N THR A 339 -88.47 -23.21 42.23
CA THR A 339 -89.77 -22.55 41.96
C THR A 339 -90.93 -23.54 42.04
N GLN A 340 -90.76 -24.75 41.50
CA GLN A 340 -91.78 -25.80 41.60
C GLN A 340 -91.98 -26.27 43.04
N ALA A 341 -90.91 -26.56 43.78
CA ALA A 341 -90.98 -26.97 45.18
C ALA A 341 -91.71 -25.93 46.06
N LEU A 342 -91.47 -24.63 45.82
CA LEU A 342 -92.19 -23.55 46.50
C LEU A 342 -93.69 -23.56 46.17
N THR A 343 -94.06 -23.89 44.94
CA THR A 343 -95.46 -24.03 44.51
C THR A 343 -96.12 -25.21 45.23
N ASP A 344 -95.47 -26.36 45.28
CA ASP A 344 -95.98 -27.56 45.96
C ASP A 344 -96.14 -27.33 47.47
N ILE A 345 -95.18 -26.65 48.12
CA ILE A 345 -95.29 -26.24 49.53
C ILE A 345 -96.50 -25.31 49.74
N ALA A 346 -96.76 -24.39 48.81
CA ALA A 346 -97.92 -23.51 48.90
C ALA A 346 -99.25 -24.28 48.77
N SER A 347 -99.32 -25.28 47.88
CA SER A 347 -100.45 -26.20 47.77
C SER A 347 -100.67 -27.00 49.06
N ALA A 348 -99.59 -27.57 49.61
CA ALA A 348 -99.64 -28.30 50.88
C ALA A 348 -100.17 -27.45 52.03
N ARG A 349 -99.72 -26.18 52.14
CA ARG A 349 -100.21 -25.23 53.14
C ARG A 349 -101.70 -24.95 52.99
N THR A 350 -102.19 -24.85 51.75
CA THR A 350 -103.61 -24.65 51.47
C THR A 350 -104.43 -25.86 51.90
N ALA A 351 -103.98 -27.07 51.56
CA ALA A 351 -104.63 -28.31 51.98
C ALA A 351 -104.66 -28.46 53.51
N ILE A 352 -103.54 -28.19 54.21
CA ILE A 352 -103.51 -28.15 55.68
C ILE A 352 -104.55 -27.16 56.24
N ALA A 353 -104.65 -25.96 55.67
CA ALA A 353 -105.62 -24.97 56.13
C ALA A 353 -107.08 -25.44 55.96
N LEU A 354 -107.40 -26.12 54.84
CA LEU A 354 -108.71 -26.74 54.62
C LEU A 354 -108.98 -27.87 55.63
N GLY A 355 -107.99 -28.73 55.87
CA GLY A 355 -108.11 -29.82 56.84
C GLY A 355 -108.32 -29.32 58.27
N VAL A 356 -107.63 -28.24 58.68
CA VAL A 356 -107.83 -27.58 59.97
C VAL A 356 -109.23 -26.96 60.07
N THR A 357 -109.71 -26.33 59.00
CA THR A 357 -111.08 -25.78 58.93
C THR A 357 -112.11 -26.88 59.13
N ALA A 358 -111.97 -28.00 58.42
CA ALA A 358 -112.87 -29.14 58.53
C ALA A 358 -112.87 -29.77 59.95
N ILE A 359 -111.74 -29.83 60.64
CA ILE A 359 -111.69 -30.24 62.07
C ILE A 359 -112.48 -29.27 62.94
N SER A 360 -112.33 -27.96 62.71
CA SER A 360 -113.04 -26.94 63.48
C SER A 360 -114.56 -27.03 63.28
N GLU A 361 -115.00 -27.27 62.04
CA GLU A 361 -116.41 -27.51 61.71
C GLU A 361 -116.92 -28.82 62.35
N ALA A 362 -116.15 -29.91 62.23
CA ALA A 362 -116.50 -31.20 62.84
C ALA A 362 -116.65 -31.09 64.36
N LYS A 363 -115.76 -30.32 65.00
CA LYS A 363 -115.85 -30.02 66.42
C LYS A 363 -117.15 -29.30 66.76
N THR A 364 -117.55 -28.32 65.94
CA THR A 364 -118.81 -27.58 66.13
C THR A 364 -120.01 -28.54 66.05
N ASP A 365 -120.03 -29.44 65.05
CA ASP A 365 -121.09 -30.44 64.92
C ASP A 365 -121.12 -31.41 66.11
N ILE A 366 -119.97 -31.87 66.60
CA ILE A 366 -119.89 -32.73 67.79
C ILE A 366 -120.42 -31.99 69.02
N ASP A 367 -120.05 -30.72 69.22
CA ASP A 367 -120.55 -29.91 70.34
C ASP A 367 -122.08 -29.73 70.27
N LEU A 368 -122.64 -29.55 69.06
CA LEU A 368 -124.09 -29.53 68.83
C LEU A 368 -124.73 -30.90 69.14
N ALA A 369 -124.14 -32.00 68.68
CA ALA A 369 -124.62 -33.34 69.00
C ALA A 369 -124.66 -33.60 70.52
N VAL A 370 -123.63 -33.17 71.25
CA VAL A 370 -123.57 -33.26 72.72
C VAL A 370 -124.68 -32.44 73.36
N THR A 371 -124.98 -31.26 72.82
CA THR A 371 -126.09 -30.41 73.27
C THR A 371 -127.43 -31.11 73.08
N GLU A 372 -127.70 -31.66 71.90
CA GLU A 372 -128.93 -32.39 71.58
C GLU A 372 -129.10 -33.67 72.43
N VAL A 373 -128.03 -34.44 72.65
CA VAL A 373 -128.07 -35.58 73.59
C VAL A 373 -128.41 -35.13 75.01
N THR A 374 -127.90 -33.97 75.43
CA THR A 374 -128.20 -33.40 76.75
C THR A 374 -129.67 -32.97 76.87
N LEU A 375 -130.24 -32.39 75.81
CA LEU A 375 -131.67 -32.08 75.72
C LEU A 375 -132.51 -33.36 75.77
N GLY A 376 -132.19 -34.37 74.95
CA GLY A 376 -132.88 -35.66 74.96
C GLY A 376 -132.80 -36.36 76.31
N LYS A 377 -131.64 -36.29 77.00
CA LYS A 377 -131.48 -36.78 78.38
C LYS A 377 -132.41 -36.04 79.36
N THR A 378 -132.53 -34.73 79.21
CA THR A 378 -133.41 -33.88 80.04
C THR A 378 -134.89 -34.21 79.79
N ALA A 379 -135.28 -34.45 78.54
CA ALA A 379 -136.63 -34.90 78.18
C ALA A 379 -136.95 -36.28 78.77
N LEU A 380 -136.03 -37.26 78.66
CA LEU A 380 -136.18 -38.58 79.29
C LEU A 380 -136.36 -38.47 80.82
N ALA A 381 -135.52 -37.66 81.46
CA ALA A 381 -135.59 -37.41 82.90
C ALA A 381 -136.93 -36.80 83.30
N SER A 382 -137.49 -35.90 82.47
CA SER A 382 -138.80 -35.28 82.69
C SER A 382 -139.96 -36.25 82.47
N GLY A 383 -139.83 -37.21 81.53
CA GLY A 383 -140.84 -38.22 81.25
C GLY A 383 -140.85 -39.40 82.24
N SER A 384 -139.70 -39.73 82.85
CA SER A 384 -139.56 -40.89 83.75
C SER A 384 -140.57 -40.94 84.92
N PRO A 385 -140.89 -39.83 85.63
CA PRO A 385 -141.90 -39.82 86.70
C PRO A 385 -143.31 -40.19 86.26
N LEU A 386 -143.63 -40.06 84.96
CA LEU A 386 -144.98 -40.26 84.40
C LEU A 386 -145.26 -41.72 84.02
N ILE A 387 -144.27 -42.61 84.05
CA ILE A 387 -144.39 -44.00 83.58
C ILE A 387 -145.29 -44.86 84.49
N ASN A 388 -145.52 -44.45 85.75
CA ASN A 388 -146.29 -45.21 86.74
C ASN A 388 -147.48 -44.43 87.36
N THR A 389 -147.92 -43.34 86.73
CA THR A 389 -149.13 -42.59 87.12
C THR A 389 -150.35 -43.03 86.31
N ILE A 390 -151.52 -43.16 86.96
CA ILE A 390 -152.81 -43.53 86.32
C ILE A 390 -153.08 -42.59 85.12
N PRO A 391 -153.54 -43.10 83.95
CA PRO A 391 -153.55 -42.31 82.72
C PRO A 391 -154.54 -41.14 82.79
N VAL A 392 -154.04 -39.93 82.90
CA VAL A 392 -154.76 -38.69 82.57
C VAL A 392 -153.97 -37.99 81.47
N GLY A 393 -154.27 -38.36 80.21
CA GLY A 393 -153.91 -37.63 78.98
C GLY A 393 -152.45 -37.20 78.77
N GLY A 394 -151.70 -37.96 77.96
CA GLY A 394 -150.63 -37.45 77.07
C GLY A 394 -149.44 -36.71 77.69
N GLY A 395 -148.35 -37.42 78.00
CA GLY A 395 -147.08 -36.76 78.37
C GLY A 395 -145.84 -37.65 78.20
N ALA A 396 -145.86 -38.89 78.70
CA ALA A 396 -144.69 -39.77 78.62
C ALA A 396 -144.28 -40.11 77.16
N ALA A 397 -145.24 -40.39 76.29
CA ALA A 397 -144.98 -40.70 74.88
C ALA A 397 -144.44 -39.50 74.09
N GLU A 398 -144.86 -38.28 74.44
CA GLU A 398 -144.38 -37.05 73.81
C GLU A 398 -142.94 -36.74 74.22
N TYR A 399 -142.58 -36.89 75.50
CA TYR A 399 -141.20 -36.74 75.96
C TYR A 399 -140.27 -37.82 75.39
N MET A 400 -140.75 -39.07 75.25
CA MET A 400 -140.01 -40.13 74.57
C MET A 400 -139.84 -39.86 73.07
N GLY A 401 -140.88 -39.35 72.40
CA GLY A 401 -140.82 -38.94 71.00
C GLY A 401 -139.86 -37.78 70.78
N GLN A 402 -139.87 -36.77 71.66
CA GLN A 402 -138.93 -35.65 71.63
C GLN A 402 -137.50 -36.13 71.86
N ALA A 403 -137.26 -36.97 72.86
CA ALA A 403 -135.91 -37.50 73.09
C ALA A 403 -135.41 -38.36 71.93
N ALA A 404 -136.28 -39.14 71.28
CA ALA A 404 -135.91 -39.89 70.08
C ALA A 404 -135.59 -38.94 68.91
N SER A 405 -136.32 -37.83 68.78
CA SER A 405 -136.03 -36.76 67.81
C SER A 405 -134.68 -36.12 68.08
N ASP A 406 -134.39 -35.71 69.32
CA ASP A 406 -133.12 -35.08 69.70
C ASP A 406 -131.93 -36.03 69.49
N VAL A 407 -132.11 -37.33 69.79
CA VAL A 407 -131.10 -38.36 69.47
C VAL A 407 -130.91 -38.52 67.96
N GLY A 408 -131.97 -38.46 67.16
CA GLY A 408 -131.89 -38.49 65.70
C GLY A 408 -131.13 -37.30 65.12
N VAL A 409 -131.38 -36.09 65.64
CA VAL A 409 -130.65 -34.87 65.27
C VAL A 409 -129.17 -34.98 65.70
N ALA A 410 -128.91 -35.45 66.91
CA ALA A 410 -127.54 -35.68 67.39
C ALA A 410 -126.77 -36.68 66.53
N GLN A 411 -127.41 -37.77 66.09
CA GLN A 411 -126.81 -38.73 65.15
C GLN A 411 -126.49 -38.07 63.80
N GLY A 412 -127.37 -37.18 63.30
CA GLY A 412 -127.10 -36.38 62.11
C GLY A 412 -125.85 -35.52 62.23
N PHE A 413 -125.70 -34.82 63.36
CA PHE A 413 -124.49 -34.03 63.65
C PHE A 413 -123.23 -34.90 63.79
N VAL A 414 -123.31 -36.06 64.44
CA VAL A 414 -122.18 -37.00 64.53
C VAL A 414 -121.75 -37.49 63.14
N LEU A 415 -122.70 -37.85 62.27
CA LEU A 415 -122.41 -38.28 60.91
C LEU A 415 -121.77 -37.15 60.07
N SER A 416 -122.27 -35.92 60.23
CA SER A 416 -121.69 -34.74 59.61
C SER A 416 -120.24 -34.50 60.09
N GLY A 417 -120.02 -34.55 61.40
CA GLY A 417 -118.69 -34.45 62.01
C GLY A 417 -117.72 -35.54 61.53
N GLN A 418 -118.19 -36.78 61.37
CA GLN A 418 -117.39 -37.86 60.78
C GLN A 418 -117.02 -37.58 59.32
N GLY A 419 -117.96 -37.08 58.51
CA GLY A 419 -117.69 -36.68 57.12
C GLY A 419 -116.64 -35.58 57.03
N LEU A 420 -116.71 -34.59 57.91
CA LEU A 420 -115.73 -33.50 57.99
C LEU A 420 -114.35 -33.99 58.47
N LEU A 421 -114.28 -34.94 59.41
CA LEU A 421 -113.01 -35.56 59.81
C LEU A 421 -112.39 -36.40 58.68
N GLN A 422 -113.20 -37.10 57.89
CA GLN A 422 -112.71 -37.81 56.70
C GLN A 422 -112.16 -36.85 55.65
N LYS A 423 -112.86 -35.73 55.40
CA LYS A 423 -112.38 -34.65 54.53
C LYS A 423 -111.05 -34.08 55.02
N SER A 424 -110.94 -33.80 56.33
CA SER A 424 -109.69 -33.34 56.94
C SER A 424 -108.55 -34.33 56.75
N SER A 425 -108.81 -35.63 56.94
CA SER A 425 -107.80 -36.67 56.70
C SER A 425 -107.36 -36.70 55.23
N ALA A 426 -108.29 -36.51 54.28
CA ALA A 426 -107.95 -36.44 52.86
C ALA A 426 -107.07 -35.22 52.55
N ASP A 427 -107.41 -34.06 53.12
CA ASP A 427 -106.65 -32.82 52.95
C ASP A 427 -105.23 -32.93 53.53
N PHE A 428 -105.05 -33.55 54.70
CA PHE A 428 -103.72 -33.82 55.25
C PHE A 428 -102.92 -34.82 54.42
N ASN A 429 -103.56 -35.85 53.87
CA ASN A 429 -102.91 -36.79 52.96
C ASN A 429 -102.42 -36.09 51.69
N ASN A 430 -103.23 -35.21 51.11
CA ASN A 430 -102.84 -34.39 49.95
C ASN A 430 -101.64 -33.49 50.30
N ALA A 431 -101.68 -32.82 51.44
CA ALA A 431 -100.56 -32.00 51.90
C ALA A 431 -99.26 -32.80 52.05
N ASN A 432 -99.35 -34.04 52.56
CA ASN A 432 -98.19 -34.91 52.70
C ASN A 432 -97.62 -35.35 51.33
N VAL A 433 -98.47 -35.59 50.35
CA VAL A 433 -98.05 -35.89 48.96
C VAL A 433 -97.34 -34.69 48.34
N ASP A 434 -97.88 -33.48 48.51
CA ASP A 434 -97.29 -32.25 47.99
C ASP A 434 -95.92 -31.97 48.64
N LEU A 435 -95.80 -32.13 49.96
CA LEU A 435 -94.52 -32.00 50.68
C LEU A 435 -93.49 -33.06 50.22
N GLY A 436 -93.93 -34.31 50.01
CA GLY A 436 -93.09 -35.37 49.46
C GLY A 436 -92.64 -35.09 48.02
N THR A 437 -93.42 -34.35 47.24
CA THR A 437 -93.05 -33.91 45.89
C THR A 437 -92.04 -32.76 45.96
N ALA A 438 -92.27 -31.75 46.81
CA ALA A 438 -91.33 -30.67 47.05
C ALA A 438 -89.95 -31.18 47.50
N ALA A 439 -89.91 -32.17 48.41
CA ALA A 439 -88.66 -32.78 48.87
C ALA A 439 -87.87 -33.43 47.71
N ARG A 440 -88.55 -34.16 46.82
CA ARG A 440 -87.92 -34.77 45.63
C ARG A 440 -87.38 -33.72 44.66
N GLU A 441 -88.08 -32.59 44.49
CA GLU A 441 -87.60 -31.49 43.65
C GLU A 441 -86.35 -30.82 44.23
N VAL A 442 -86.29 -30.65 45.55
CA VAL A 442 -85.08 -30.16 46.24
C VAL A 442 -83.92 -31.14 46.07
N ASP A 443 -84.13 -32.44 46.28
CA ASP A 443 -83.09 -33.47 46.10
C ASP A 443 -82.53 -33.49 44.69
N ALA A 444 -83.39 -33.41 43.68
CA ALA A 444 -82.98 -33.36 42.29
C ALA A 444 -82.27 -32.04 41.93
N GLY A 445 -82.67 -30.93 42.54
CA GLY A 445 -81.94 -29.66 42.47
C GLY A 445 -80.51 -29.78 43.03
N MET A 446 -80.37 -30.38 44.22
CA MET A 446 -79.06 -30.62 44.83
C MET A 446 -78.16 -31.51 43.96
N ALA A 447 -78.72 -32.53 43.32
CA ALA A 447 -77.98 -33.36 42.37
C ALA A 447 -77.41 -32.53 41.20
N LYS A 448 -78.22 -31.62 40.63
CA LYS A 448 -77.76 -30.70 39.58
C LYS A 448 -76.72 -29.68 40.06
N THR A 449 -76.80 -29.21 41.31
CA THR A 449 -75.74 -28.39 41.90
C THR A 449 -74.41 -29.15 41.96
N ARG A 450 -74.42 -30.42 42.34
CA ARG A 450 -73.20 -31.26 42.37
C ARG A 450 -72.61 -31.45 40.97
N GLU A 451 -73.44 -31.69 39.95
CA GLU A 451 -73.00 -31.77 38.55
C GLU A 451 -72.33 -30.46 38.08
N ALA A 452 -72.91 -29.30 38.43
CA ALA A 452 -72.35 -28.00 38.11
C ALA A 452 -71.00 -27.76 38.82
N GLN A 453 -70.88 -28.16 40.09
CA GLN A 453 -69.62 -28.07 40.84
C GLN A 453 -68.51 -28.91 40.20
N ALA A 454 -68.80 -30.18 39.86
CA ALA A 454 -67.83 -31.05 39.19
C ALA A 454 -67.39 -30.46 37.82
N SER A 455 -68.32 -29.85 37.09
CA SER A 455 -68.01 -29.19 35.81
C SER A 455 -67.08 -27.99 36.01
N LEU A 456 -67.31 -27.16 37.04
CA LEU A 456 -66.44 -26.02 37.36
C LEU A 456 -65.04 -26.44 37.83
N GLU A 457 -64.94 -27.54 38.59
CA GLU A 457 -63.65 -28.12 38.98
C GLU A 457 -62.84 -28.59 37.77
N GLN A 458 -63.52 -29.19 36.78
CA GLN A 458 -62.89 -29.57 35.51
C GLN A 458 -62.39 -28.33 34.76
N ALA A 459 -63.19 -27.27 34.64
CA ALA A 459 -62.76 -26.03 33.99
C ALA A 459 -61.52 -25.41 34.69
N ASN A 460 -61.48 -25.47 36.03
CA ASN A 460 -60.32 -24.98 36.78
C ASN A 460 -59.06 -25.83 36.52
N THR A 461 -59.23 -27.14 36.34
CA THR A 461 -58.15 -28.05 35.94
C THR A 461 -57.63 -27.72 34.54
N ASP A 462 -58.54 -27.53 33.58
CA ASP A 462 -58.18 -27.17 32.19
C ASP A 462 -57.48 -25.81 32.11
N MET A 463 -57.91 -24.83 32.93
CA MET A 463 -57.22 -23.55 33.08
C MET A 463 -55.80 -23.69 33.66
N GLY A 464 -55.61 -24.59 34.62
CA GLY A 464 -54.30 -24.93 35.16
C GLY A 464 -53.36 -25.55 34.10
N ALA A 465 -53.89 -26.45 33.26
CA ALA A 465 -53.16 -27.00 32.13
C ALA A 465 -52.76 -25.91 31.12
N ASN A 466 -53.70 -25.02 30.77
CA ASN A 466 -53.41 -23.91 29.86
C ASN A 466 -52.30 -22.98 30.39
N ARG A 467 -52.32 -22.65 31.69
CA ARG A 467 -51.24 -21.88 32.32
C ARG A 467 -49.88 -22.58 32.19
N THR A 468 -49.85 -23.89 32.33
CA THR A 468 -48.61 -24.69 32.17
C THR A 468 -48.07 -24.58 30.74
N TYR A 469 -48.91 -24.65 29.71
CA TYR A 469 -48.49 -24.48 28.31
C TYR A 469 -47.98 -23.06 28.03
N ILE A 470 -48.59 -22.03 28.63
CA ILE A 470 -48.10 -20.65 28.54
C ILE A 470 -46.70 -20.53 29.17
N ASP A 471 -46.51 -21.07 30.37
CA ASP A 471 -45.22 -21.03 31.06
C ASP A 471 -44.13 -21.78 30.26
N GLN A 472 -44.47 -22.91 29.65
CA GLN A 472 -43.59 -23.64 28.74
C GLN A 472 -43.22 -22.81 27.51
N THR A 473 -44.21 -22.19 26.85
CA THR A 473 -44.00 -21.32 25.69
C THR A 473 -43.04 -20.18 26.03
N VAL A 474 -43.26 -19.50 27.16
CA VAL A 474 -42.38 -18.41 27.64
C VAL A 474 -40.95 -18.91 27.89
N ALA A 475 -40.80 -20.11 28.46
CA ALA A 475 -39.49 -20.71 28.66
C ALA A 475 -38.78 -21.01 27.31
N GLN A 476 -39.50 -21.56 26.32
CA GLN A 476 -38.93 -21.81 24.98
C GLN A 476 -38.46 -20.50 24.32
N LEU A 477 -39.27 -19.45 24.41
CA LEU A 477 -38.92 -18.13 23.85
C LEU A 477 -37.69 -17.51 24.51
N ARG A 478 -37.54 -17.65 25.83
CA ARG A 478 -36.34 -17.18 26.55
C ARG A 478 -35.08 -17.91 26.09
N VAL A 479 -35.16 -19.23 25.88
CA VAL A 479 -34.02 -20.01 25.35
C VAL A 479 -33.69 -19.58 23.92
N ALA A 480 -34.70 -19.39 23.06
CA ALA A 480 -34.52 -18.89 21.70
C ALA A 480 -33.85 -17.50 21.67
N GLN A 481 -34.20 -16.61 22.60
CA GLN A 481 -33.52 -15.31 22.75
C GLN A 481 -32.03 -15.45 23.10
N GLY A 482 -31.66 -16.44 23.91
CA GLY A 482 -30.26 -16.75 24.21
C GLY A 482 -29.47 -17.14 22.96
N TYR A 483 -29.98 -18.10 22.18
CA TYR A 483 -29.35 -18.51 20.91
C TYR A 483 -29.26 -17.37 19.90
N PHE A 484 -30.24 -16.46 19.88
CA PHE A 484 -30.20 -15.27 19.03
C PHE A 484 -29.04 -14.33 19.41
N GLN A 485 -28.81 -14.10 20.71
CA GLN A 485 -27.69 -13.29 21.19
C GLN A 485 -26.34 -13.93 20.84
N GLU A 486 -26.21 -15.25 20.99
CA GLU A 486 -25.01 -16.00 20.58
C GLU A 486 -24.76 -15.89 19.07
N SER A 487 -25.80 -16.05 18.25
CA SER A 487 -25.72 -15.88 16.80
C SER A 487 -25.25 -14.47 16.41
N GLN A 488 -25.75 -13.42 17.07
CA GLN A 488 -25.25 -12.06 16.86
C GLN A 488 -23.77 -11.91 17.21
N GLY A 489 -23.31 -12.55 18.31
CA GLY A 489 -21.91 -12.59 18.69
C GLY A 489 -21.02 -13.19 17.60
N TYR A 490 -21.43 -14.32 17.03
CA TYR A 490 -20.71 -14.96 15.91
C TYR A 490 -20.67 -14.07 14.67
N VAL A 491 -21.77 -13.39 14.32
CA VAL A 491 -21.79 -12.44 13.18
C VAL A 491 -20.86 -11.26 13.42
N MET A 492 -20.80 -10.71 14.63
CA MET A 492 -19.86 -9.64 14.99
C MET A 492 -18.39 -10.10 14.88
N GLU A 493 -18.08 -11.31 15.33
CA GLU A 493 -16.73 -11.88 15.17
C GLU A 493 -16.38 -12.08 13.68
N ALA A 494 -17.31 -12.63 12.90
CA ALA A 494 -17.13 -12.81 11.45
C ALA A 494 -16.84 -11.47 10.74
N ASN A 495 -17.58 -10.40 11.09
CA ASN A 495 -17.34 -9.06 10.57
C ASN A 495 -15.95 -8.50 10.95
N THR A 496 -15.53 -8.73 12.20
CA THR A 496 -14.20 -8.32 12.66
C THR A 496 -13.10 -9.02 11.85
N ARG A 497 -13.23 -10.33 11.63
CA ARG A 497 -12.28 -11.11 10.82
C ARG A 497 -12.31 -10.72 9.35
N LEU A 498 -13.48 -10.38 8.79
CA LEU A 498 -13.60 -9.85 7.42
C LEU A 498 -12.79 -8.56 7.26
N SER A 499 -12.85 -7.66 8.25
CA SER A 499 -12.03 -6.45 8.28
C SER A 499 -10.54 -6.77 8.31
N THR A 500 -10.11 -7.72 9.14
CA THR A 500 -8.71 -8.20 9.15
C THR A 500 -8.31 -8.79 7.79
N ASN A 501 -9.16 -9.58 7.15
CA ASN A 501 -8.89 -10.14 5.83
C ASN A 501 -8.71 -9.05 4.76
N ALA A 502 -9.57 -8.03 4.78
CA ALA A 502 -9.43 -6.87 3.90
C ALA A 502 -8.08 -6.16 4.10
N SER A 503 -7.56 -6.10 5.34
CA SER A 503 -6.23 -5.52 5.61
C SER A 503 -5.10 -6.34 4.97
N TYR A 504 -5.15 -7.68 5.01
CA TYR A 504 -4.14 -8.52 4.34
C TYR A 504 -4.16 -8.35 2.82
N LEU A 505 -5.35 -8.23 2.21
CA LEU A 505 -5.47 -7.96 0.77
C LEU A 505 -4.92 -6.58 0.40
N GLN A 506 -5.13 -5.56 1.24
CA GLN A 506 -4.55 -4.24 1.03
C GLN A 506 -3.02 -4.27 1.13
N SER A 507 -2.45 -4.96 2.12
CA SER A 507 -1.01 -5.17 2.25
C SER A 507 -0.45 -5.86 1.01
N ALA A 508 -1.03 -6.99 0.58
CA ALA A 508 -0.60 -7.70 -0.62
C ALA A 508 -0.64 -6.81 -1.88
N SER A 509 -1.69 -5.98 -2.03
CA SER A 509 -1.77 -5.00 -3.13
C SER A 509 -0.66 -3.94 -3.05
N GLY A 510 -0.36 -3.46 -1.85
CA GLY A 510 0.75 -2.53 -1.60
C GLY A 510 2.11 -3.11 -1.97
N GLU A 511 2.36 -4.36 -1.58
CA GLU A 511 3.58 -5.10 -1.92
C GLU A 511 3.76 -5.28 -3.43
N LEU A 512 2.68 -5.63 -4.16
CA LEU A 512 2.69 -5.76 -5.61
C LEU A 512 2.98 -4.43 -6.33
N ARG A 513 2.37 -3.32 -5.85
CA ARG A 513 2.67 -1.97 -6.39
C ARG A 513 4.12 -1.59 -6.16
N ALA A 514 4.65 -1.83 -4.97
CA ALA A 514 6.06 -1.58 -4.68
C ALA A 514 7.00 -2.42 -5.57
N GLY A 515 6.64 -3.69 -5.82
CA GLY A 515 7.32 -4.55 -6.79
C GLY A 515 7.28 -3.96 -8.21
N SER A 516 6.14 -3.47 -8.68
CA SER A 516 6.01 -2.83 -10.00
C SER A 516 6.97 -1.65 -10.17
N ASN A 517 7.08 -0.77 -9.18
CA ASN A 517 8.01 0.37 -9.22
C ASN A 517 9.48 -0.09 -9.35
N LYS A 518 9.84 -1.22 -8.72
CA LYS A 518 11.18 -1.79 -8.84
C LYS A 518 11.45 -2.44 -10.19
N VAL A 519 10.42 -2.99 -10.84
CA VAL A 519 10.52 -3.45 -12.23
C VAL A 519 10.79 -2.28 -13.17
N GLU A 520 10.08 -1.15 -13.00
CA GLU A 520 10.32 0.05 -13.81
C GLU A 520 11.75 0.58 -13.64
N GLU A 521 12.26 0.63 -12.40
CA GLU A 521 13.65 1.00 -12.11
C GLU A 521 14.64 0.05 -12.82
N ALA A 522 14.40 -1.26 -12.79
CA ALA A 522 15.22 -2.24 -13.49
C ALA A 522 15.18 -2.04 -15.03
N ILE A 523 14.02 -1.74 -15.61
CA ILE A 523 13.87 -1.47 -17.05
C ILE A 523 14.70 -0.23 -17.45
N VAL A 524 14.63 0.86 -16.69
CA VAL A 524 15.41 2.08 -16.96
C VAL A 524 16.91 1.78 -16.89
N ASN A 525 17.35 1.04 -15.87
CA ASN A 525 18.74 0.62 -15.73
C ASN A 525 19.20 -0.25 -16.91
N MET A 526 18.39 -1.19 -17.40
CA MET A 526 18.73 -2.02 -18.55
C MET A 526 18.81 -1.23 -19.86
N ARG A 527 17.96 -0.21 -20.07
CA ARG A 527 18.07 0.69 -21.22
C ARG A 527 19.39 1.48 -21.18
N LEU A 528 19.79 1.95 -20.00
CA LEU A 528 21.07 2.64 -19.80
C LEU A 528 22.27 1.73 -20.10
N VAL A 529 22.21 0.47 -19.67
CA VAL A 529 23.22 -0.56 -19.99
C VAL A 529 23.33 -0.77 -21.50
N SER A 530 22.19 -0.93 -22.18
CA SER A 530 22.16 -1.11 -23.64
C SER A 530 22.83 0.06 -24.37
N SER A 531 22.50 1.30 -23.98
CA SER A 531 23.11 2.51 -24.55
C SER A 531 24.62 2.55 -24.34
N ARG A 532 25.10 2.21 -23.13
CA ARG A 532 26.54 2.18 -22.81
C ARG A 532 27.29 1.08 -23.56
N LEU A 533 26.69 -0.09 -23.74
CA LEU A 533 27.29 -1.20 -24.48
C LEU A 533 27.43 -0.87 -25.98
N GLN A 534 26.46 -0.16 -26.57
CA GLN A 534 26.56 0.31 -27.96
C GLN A 534 27.78 1.24 -28.14
N VAL A 535 28.00 2.18 -27.21
CA VAL A 535 29.18 3.06 -27.27
C VAL A 535 30.48 2.28 -27.06
N SER A 536 30.47 1.22 -26.23
CA SER A 536 31.65 0.37 -26.03
C SER A 536 32.05 -0.43 -27.27
N GLN A 537 31.10 -0.88 -28.09
CA GLN A 537 31.41 -1.64 -29.30
C GLN A 537 32.20 -0.81 -30.33
N GLY A 538 31.97 0.51 -30.37
CA GLY A 538 32.78 1.44 -31.16
C GLY A 538 34.21 1.55 -30.65
N GLY A 539 34.40 1.56 -29.32
CA GLY A 539 35.71 1.69 -28.67
C GLY A 539 36.74 0.63 -29.04
N LEU A 540 36.32 -0.63 -29.15
CA LEU A 540 37.22 -1.74 -29.52
C LEU A 540 37.77 -1.58 -30.94
N ARG A 541 36.95 -1.13 -31.88
CA ARG A 541 37.38 -0.87 -33.26
C ARG A 541 38.40 0.26 -33.31
N TYR A 542 38.21 1.32 -32.53
CA TYR A 542 39.19 2.39 -32.40
C TYR A 542 40.51 1.89 -31.77
N GLU A 543 40.46 1.03 -30.75
CA GLU A 543 41.67 0.48 -30.15
C GLU A 543 42.50 -0.34 -31.13
N GLU A 544 41.86 -1.28 -31.84
CA GLU A 544 42.54 -2.16 -32.80
C GLU A 544 43.16 -1.38 -33.96
N TRP A 545 42.43 -0.38 -34.48
CA TRP A 545 42.95 0.51 -35.51
C TRP A 545 44.12 1.34 -34.97
N GLY A 546 43.94 2.02 -33.83
CA GLY A 546 44.95 2.89 -33.25
C GLY A 546 46.24 2.15 -32.88
N ARG A 547 46.17 0.93 -32.35
CA ARG A 547 47.37 0.11 -32.05
C ARG A 547 48.11 -0.30 -33.32
N ARG A 548 47.38 -0.69 -34.36
CA ARG A 548 47.94 -1.08 -35.65
C ARG A 548 48.62 0.10 -36.33
N GLU A 549 47.94 1.24 -36.37
CA GLU A 549 48.45 2.47 -36.98
C GLU A 549 49.68 2.97 -36.22
N LEU A 550 49.65 2.98 -34.89
CA LEU A 550 50.81 3.36 -34.08
C LEU A 550 52.03 2.47 -34.34
N ALA A 551 51.82 1.14 -34.43
CA ALA A 551 52.90 0.20 -34.73
C ALA A 551 53.47 0.40 -36.15
N GLN A 552 52.60 0.71 -37.11
CA GLN A 552 52.99 1.02 -38.48
C GLN A 552 53.81 2.31 -38.55
N VAL A 553 53.31 3.41 -37.96
CA VAL A 553 54.04 4.69 -37.91
C VAL A 553 55.38 4.54 -37.20
N GLU A 554 55.46 3.77 -36.10
CA GLU A 554 56.75 3.48 -35.45
C GLU A 554 57.72 2.71 -36.35
N ALA A 555 57.24 1.74 -37.13
CA ALA A 555 58.08 0.98 -38.06
C ALA A 555 58.59 1.87 -39.20
N GLU A 556 57.71 2.69 -39.77
CA GLU A 556 58.04 3.66 -40.83
C GLU A 556 59.03 4.72 -40.33
N LEU A 557 58.82 5.28 -39.13
CA LEU A 557 59.75 6.22 -38.48
C LEU A 557 61.14 5.60 -38.24
N ARG A 558 61.22 4.33 -37.85
CA ARG A 558 62.51 3.63 -37.70
C ARG A 558 63.23 3.47 -39.02
N ALA A 559 62.50 3.15 -40.09
CA ALA A 559 63.05 3.07 -41.44
C ALA A 559 63.51 4.45 -41.94
N TYR A 560 62.73 5.50 -41.63
CA TYR A 560 62.97 6.87 -42.09
C TYR A 560 64.10 7.59 -41.36
N GLY A 561 64.13 7.48 -40.02
CA GLY A 561 65.07 8.20 -39.17
C GLY A 561 66.49 7.64 -39.19
N GLY A 562 66.69 6.41 -39.68
CA GLY A 562 67.98 5.74 -39.79
C GLY A 562 68.80 5.92 -38.51
N TYR A 563 68.41 5.23 -37.43
CA TYR A 563 69.03 5.37 -36.10
C TYR A 563 70.52 5.71 -36.20
N PRO A 564 70.97 6.88 -35.72
CA PRO A 564 72.39 7.12 -35.55
C PRO A 564 72.83 6.20 -34.42
N THR A 565 73.19 4.96 -34.76
CA THR A 565 74.09 4.17 -33.93
C THR A 565 75.25 5.10 -33.67
N SER A 566 75.50 5.43 -32.40
CA SER A 566 76.51 6.39 -32.00
C SER A 566 77.80 6.09 -32.75
N GLN A 567 78.11 6.86 -33.80
CA GLN A 567 79.38 6.71 -34.49
C GLN A 567 80.42 7.16 -33.48
N ARG A 568 81.11 6.19 -32.88
CA ARG A 568 82.33 6.46 -32.12
C ARG A 568 83.33 7.00 -33.14
N PHE A 569 83.55 8.30 -33.13
CA PHE A 569 84.67 8.89 -33.85
C PHE A 569 85.97 8.26 -33.35
N PRO A 570 86.92 7.91 -34.23
CA PRO A 570 88.21 7.37 -33.83
C PRO A 570 88.87 8.29 -32.79
N ARG A 571 89.48 7.69 -31.76
CA ARG A 571 90.44 8.41 -30.93
C ARG A 571 91.73 8.47 -31.75
N ASP A 572 92.10 9.67 -32.19
CA ASP A 572 93.51 9.96 -32.45
C ASP A 572 94.23 10.15 -31.11
#